data_AF-A0A8S9QLG5-F1
#
_entry.id   AF-A0A8S9QLG5-F1
#
_cell.length_a   1.000
_cell.length_b   1.000
_cell.length_c   1.000
_cell.angle_alpha   90.00
_cell.angle_beta   90.00
_cell.angle_gamma   90.00
#
_symmetry.space_group_name_H-M   'P 1'
#
loop_
_entity.id
_entity.type
_entity.pdbx_description
1 polymer ?
#
loop_
_entity_poly.entity_id
_entity_poly.type
_entity_poly.pdbx_seq_one_letter_code
_entity_poly.pdbx_strand_id
1 'polypeptide(L)'
;MTNLRRGDNLQKRGVIQNTSCAFCGRTKSIDHLFLHRSFASQVWDLAPLFTPFCSMTCSSFLEALKESAKWSCLPPTGITGDIFSWIIWIIWNAYTSPLMVITKAVASAKEWSSAQSD
;
A
#
# COMPACT_ATOMS: atom_id res chain seq x y z
N MET A 1 -5.38 -22.25 -14.94
CA MET A 1 -3.94 -22.56 -15.13
C MET A 1 -3.29 -21.37 -15.80
N THR A 2 -2.85 -20.42 -14.99
CA THR A 2 -1.44 -20.19 -14.62
C THR A 2 -0.62 -19.59 -15.77
N ASN A 3 0.15 -18.57 -15.39
CA ASN A 3 1.23 -17.90 -16.12
C ASN A 3 0.80 -16.61 -16.82
N LEU A 4 0.97 -15.47 -16.14
CA LEU A 4 2.06 -14.56 -16.50
C LEU A 4 2.15 -13.38 -15.53
N ARG A 5 3.08 -13.48 -14.57
CA ARG A 5 3.94 -12.36 -14.12
C ARG A 5 5.24 -12.93 -13.54
N ARG A 6 5.99 -13.69 -14.34
CA ARG A 6 7.42 -13.91 -14.08
C ARG A 6 8.20 -12.94 -14.96
N GLY A 7 8.94 -12.02 -14.32
CA GLY A 7 9.74 -10.98 -14.99
C GLY A 7 10.77 -11.56 -15.98
N ASP A 8 11.20 -12.80 -15.77
CA ASP A 8 12.19 -13.50 -16.61
C ASP A 8 11.74 -13.65 -18.07
N ASN A 9 10.43 -13.78 -18.33
CA ASN A 9 9.89 -13.87 -19.69
C ASN A 9 9.86 -12.52 -20.42
N LEU A 10 9.86 -11.41 -19.67
CA LEU A 10 9.83 -10.05 -20.23
C LEU A 10 11.24 -9.57 -20.58
N GLN A 11 12.23 -9.94 -19.78
CA GLN A 11 13.63 -9.54 -19.98
C GLN A 11 14.26 -10.22 -21.21
N LYS A 12 13.94 -11.50 -21.45
CA LYS A 12 14.36 -12.22 -22.67
C LYS A 12 13.79 -11.64 -23.97
N ARG A 13 12.78 -10.78 -23.91
CA ARG A 13 12.17 -10.10 -25.07
C ARG A 13 12.67 -8.65 -25.27
N GLY A 14 13.76 -8.26 -24.59
CA GLY A 14 14.36 -6.93 -24.76
C GLY A 14 13.57 -5.80 -24.07
N VAL A 15 12.63 -6.12 -23.19
CA VAL A 15 11.89 -5.10 -22.43
C VAL A 15 12.83 -4.49 -21.39
N ILE A 16 13.43 -3.35 -21.77
CA ILE A 16 14.10 -2.41 -20.87
C ILE A 16 13.10 -2.14 -19.74
N GLN A 17 13.44 -2.51 -18.51
CA GLN A 17 12.66 -2.20 -17.32
C GLN A 17 12.37 -0.70 -17.37
N ASN A 18 11.13 -0.34 -17.66
CA ASN A 18 10.76 1.05 -17.77
C ASN A 18 10.87 1.63 -16.36
N THR A 19 12.03 2.22 -16.07
CA THR A 19 12.42 2.79 -14.77
C THR A 19 11.50 3.94 -14.41
N SER A 20 10.73 4.45 -15.36
CA SER A 20 9.76 5.52 -15.18
C SER A 20 8.35 4.97 -14.91
N CYS A 21 7.63 5.64 -14.03
CA CYS A 21 6.25 5.38 -13.67
C CYS A 21 5.35 5.68 -14.87
N ALA A 22 4.56 4.70 -15.31
CA ALA A 22 3.69 4.85 -16.48
C ALA A 22 2.60 5.92 -16.31
N PHE A 23 2.36 6.37 -15.07
CA PHE A 23 1.31 7.34 -14.74
C PHE A 23 1.83 8.76 -14.53
N CYS A 24 3.09 8.94 -14.14
CA CYS A 24 3.62 10.27 -13.83
C CYS A 24 5.05 10.54 -14.34
N GLY A 25 5.67 9.57 -15.02
CA GLY A 25 7.00 9.72 -15.62
C GLY A 25 8.19 9.70 -14.66
N ARG A 26 7.97 9.78 -13.33
CA ARG A 26 9.07 9.74 -12.33
C ARG A 26 9.67 8.34 -12.19
N THR A 27 10.90 8.26 -11.69
CA THR A 27 11.54 6.98 -11.39
C THR A 27 10.68 6.13 -10.43
N LYS A 28 10.42 4.88 -10.80
CA LYS A 28 9.78 3.87 -9.96
C LYS A 28 10.75 3.47 -8.87
N SER A 29 10.42 3.87 -7.64
CA SER A 29 11.00 3.34 -6.42
C SER A 29 9.90 2.77 -5.52
N ILE A 30 10.29 2.08 -4.46
CA ILE A 30 9.37 1.62 -3.40
C ILE A 30 8.65 2.83 -2.79
N ASP A 31 9.40 3.88 -2.46
CA ASP A 31 8.85 5.12 -1.88
C ASP A 31 7.86 5.78 -2.84
N HIS A 32 8.21 5.86 -4.14
CA HIS A 32 7.32 6.42 -5.14
C HIS A 32 6.02 5.61 -5.24
N LEU A 33 6.12 4.28 -5.29
CA LEU A 33 4.96 3.40 -5.48
C LEU A 33 4.01 3.45 -4.29
N PHE A 34 4.54 3.41 -3.07
CA PHE A 34 3.76 3.22 -1.85
C PHE A 34 3.51 4.51 -1.06
N LEU A 35 4.24 5.60 -1.30
CA LEU A 35 4.09 6.85 -0.55
C LEU A 35 3.79 8.05 -1.46
N HIS A 36 4.64 8.33 -2.46
CA HIS A 36 4.65 9.64 -3.12
C HIS A 36 3.80 9.74 -4.39
N ARG A 37 3.40 8.61 -4.99
CA ARG A 37 2.50 8.65 -6.14
C ARG A 37 1.15 9.20 -5.68
N SER A 38 0.51 10.05 -6.49
CA SER A 38 -0.80 10.64 -6.19
C SER A 38 -1.86 9.60 -5.79
N PHE A 39 -1.82 8.42 -6.40
CA PHE A 39 -2.66 7.29 -6.02
C PHE A 39 -2.42 6.84 -4.57
N ALA A 40 -1.16 6.67 -4.16
CA ALA A 40 -0.81 6.25 -2.81
C ALA A 40 -1.15 7.35 -1.79
N SER A 41 -0.86 8.62 -2.09
CA SER A 41 -1.27 9.76 -1.25
C SER A 41 -2.76 9.74 -0.98
N GLN A 42 -3.60 9.57 -2.00
CA GLN A 42 -5.05 9.49 -1.83
C GLN A 42 -5.50 8.29 -0.99
N VAL A 43 -4.77 7.17 -1.05
CA VAL A 43 -5.04 6.03 -0.15
C VAL A 43 -4.75 6.41 1.28
N TRP A 44 -3.59 7.02 1.55
CA TRP A 44 -3.19 7.43 2.89
C TRP A 44 -4.09 8.53 3.47
N ASP A 45 -4.58 9.45 2.64
CA ASP A 45 -5.55 10.48 3.04
C ASP A 45 -6.89 9.89 3.50
N LEU A 46 -7.24 8.70 2.99
CA LEU A 46 -8.45 7.95 3.36
C LEU A 46 -8.20 6.95 4.51
N ALA A 47 -6.94 6.73 4.91
CA ALA A 47 -6.63 5.77 5.95
C ALA A 47 -7.25 6.23 7.28
N PRO A 48 -7.94 5.35 8.02
CA PRO A 48 -8.65 5.73 9.24
C PRO A 48 -7.70 5.85 10.44
N LEU A 49 -6.60 6.58 10.29
CA LEU A 49 -5.60 6.77 11.34
C LEU A 49 -6.03 7.87 12.30
N PHE A 50 -5.77 7.69 13.60
CA PHE A 50 -6.05 8.70 14.62
C PHE A 50 -5.25 9.98 14.35
N THR A 51 -3.96 9.82 14.05
CA THR A 51 -3.09 10.89 13.58
C THR A 51 -2.92 10.72 12.06
N PRO A 52 -3.38 11.69 11.24
CA PRO A 52 -3.22 11.61 9.79
C PRO A 52 -1.76 11.45 9.37
N PHE A 53 -1.51 10.55 8.42
CA PHE A 53 -0.19 10.30 7.87
C PHE A 53 -0.02 11.01 6.53
N CYS A 54 0.88 12.00 6.46
CA CYS A 54 1.22 12.66 5.21
C CYS A 54 2.30 11.85 4.46
N SER A 55 1.87 11.03 3.49
CA SER A 55 2.79 10.16 2.75
C SER A 55 3.74 10.94 1.83
N MET A 56 3.32 12.11 1.35
CA MET A 56 4.10 12.96 0.44
C MET A 56 5.35 13.56 1.08
N THR A 57 5.34 13.77 2.40
CA THR A 57 6.47 14.33 3.15
C THR A 57 7.35 13.25 3.78
N CYS A 58 6.92 11.99 3.75
CA CYS A 58 7.69 10.89 4.30
C CYS A 58 8.88 10.56 3.38
N SER A 59 10.10 10.57 3.92
CA SER A 59 11.33 10.40 3.14
C SER A 59 11.53 8.99 2.60
N SER A 60 11.10 7.97 3.35
CA SER A 60 11.30 6.58 2.95
C SER A 60 10.23 5.63 3.46
N PHE A 61 10.01 4.56 2.70
CA PHE A 61 9.13 3.46 3.06
C PHE A 61 9.52 2.81 4.39
N LEU A 62 10.82 2.69 4.66
CA LEU A 62 11.32 2.08 5.88
C LEU A 62 10.98 2.94 7.11
N GLU A 63 11.06 4.26 7.01
CA GLU A 63 10.64 5.16 8.08
C GLU A 63 9.13 5.09 8.31
N ALA A 64 8.33 5.07 7.23
CA ALA A 64 6.89 4.88 7.33
C ALA A 64 6.53 3.57 8.06
N LEU A 65 7.20 2.46 7.71
CA LEU A 65 7.02 1.16 8.35
C LEU A 65 7.41 1.18 9.84
N LYS A 66 8.48 1.89 10.21
CA LYS A 66 8.89 2.01 11.62
C LYS A 66 7.89 2.83 12.43
N GLU A 67 7.42 3.94 11.87
CA GLU A 67 6.44 4.80 12.53
C GLU A 67 5.05 4.14 12.60
N SER A 68 4.70 3.28 11.63
CA SER A 68 3.40 2.62 11.60
C SER A 68 3.16 1.68 12.78
N ALA A 69 4.22 1.17 13.40
CA ALA A 69 4.13 0.39 14.63
C ALA A 69 3.46 1.13 15.80
N LYS A 70 3.43 2.47 15.76
CA LYS A 70 2.82 3.33 16.78
C LYS A 70 1.41 3.80 16.40
N TRP A 71 0.94 3.47 15.20
CA TRP A 71 -0.32 4.00 14.70
C TRP A 71 -1.51 3.31 15.36
N SER A 72 -2.54 4.10 15.60
CA SER A 72 -3.86 3.65 16.03
C SER A 72 -4.90 4.08 15.03
N CYS A 73 -5.92 3.24 14.81
CA CYS A 73 -7.04 3.57 13.95
C CYS A 73 -8.15 4.29 14.72
N LEU A 74 -8.89 5.18 14.06
CA LEU A 74 -10.02 5.91 14.62
C LEU A 74 -11.17 4.94 14.99
N PRO A 75 -11.77 5.06 16.19
CA PRO A 75 -13.09 4.50 16.44
C PRO A 75 -14.09 5.07 15.42
N PRO A 76 -15.05 4.30 14.88
CA PRO A 76 -15.52 2.96 15.27
C PRO A 76 -14.87 1.81 14.46
N THR A 77 -13.70 2.02 13.84
CA THR A 77 -13.12 0.97 12.98
C THR A 77 -12.73 -0.29 13.75
N GLY A 78 -12.42 -0.24 15.05
CA GLY A 78 -12.14 -1.44 15.85
C GLY A 78 -10.89 -2.22 15.41
N ILE A 79 -10.03 -1.62 14.58
CA ILE A 79 -8.76 -2.24 14.18
C ILE A 79 -7.74 -1.98 15.29
N THR A 80 -7.21 -3.07 15.85
CA THR A 80 -6.11 -3.05 16.84
C THR A 80 -4.78 -3.51 16.25
N GLY A 81 -4.78 -4.03 15.01
CA GLY A 81 -3.61 -4.57 14.31
C GLY A 81 -2.99 -3.62 13.28
N ASP A 82 -2.00 -4.13 12.56
CA ASP A 82 -1.20 -3.38 11.58
C ASP A 82 -1.97 -3.08 10.28
N ILE A 83 -2.60 -1.90 10.21
CA ILE A 83 -3.28 -1.42 9.01
C ILE A 83 -2.31 -1.05 7.88
N PHE A 84 -1.06 -0.70 8.20
CA PHE A 84 -0.07 -0.27 7.20
C PHE A 84 0.24 -1.43 6.25
N SER A 85 0.56 -2.61 6.78
CA SER A 85 0.88 -3.78 5.95
C SER A 85 -0.29 -4.19 5.04
N TRP A 86 -1.55 -4.09 5.53
CA TRP A 86 -2.72 -4.38 4.70
C TRP A 86 -2.88 -3.37 3.56
N ILE A 87 -2.67 -2.08 3.82
CA ILE A 87 -2.70 -1.06 2.76
C ILE A 87 -1.64 -1.35 1.69
N ILE A 88 -0.39 -1.62 2.11
CA ILE A 88 0.71 -1.97 1.19
C ILE A 88 0.37 -3.22 0.37
N TRP A 89 -0.15 -4.26 1.02
CA TRP A 89 -0.54 -5.50 0.37
C TRP A 89 -1.58 -5.28 -0.73
N ILE A 90 -2.61 -4.48 -0.46
CA ILE A 90 -3.67 -4.22 -1.44
C ILE A 90 -3.18 -3.31 -2.58
N ILE A 91 -2.36 -2.29 -2.29
CA ILE A 91 -1.70 -1.45 -3.33
C ILE A 91 -0.85 -2.32 -4.26
N TRP A 92 -0.12 -3.29 -3.72
CA TRP A 92 0.75 -4.18 -4.50
C TRP A 92 -0.04 -5.13 -5.40
N ASN A 93 -1.14 -5.71 -4.89
CA ASN A 93 -1.85 -6.80 -5.56
C ASN A 93 -2.95 -6.35 -6.53
N ALA A 94 -3.52 -5.15 -6.36
CA ALA A 94 -4.72 -4.75 -7.10
C ALA A 94 -4.60 -3.39 -7.80
N TYR A 95 -5.03 -3.35 -9.06
CA TYR A 95 -5.38 -2.11 -9.73
C TYR A 95 -6.82 -1.77 -9.34
N THR A 96 -6.98 -0.88 -8.37
CA THR A 96 -8.29 -0.50 -7.87
C THR A 96 -8.31 0.98 -7.45
N SER A 97 -9.45 1.50 -7.02
CA SER A 97 -9.57 2.89 -6.56
C SER A 97 -9.02 3.06 -5.14
N PRO A 98 -8.57 4.26 -4.74
CA PRO A 98 -8.06 4.49 -3.38
C PRO A 98 -9.05 4.09 -2.28
N LEU A 99 -10.33 4.40 -2.46
CA LEU A 99 -11.38 3.99 -1.53
C LEU A 99 -11.48 2.47 -1.41
N MET A 100 -11.43 1.74 -2.53
CA MET A 100 -11.49 0.28 -2.50
C MET A 100 -10.25 -0.33 -1.83
N VAL A 101 -9.07 0.31 -1.93
CA VAL A 101 -7.88 -0.11 -1.18
C VAL A 101 -8.15 -0.05 0.32
N ILE A 102 -8.62 1.09 0.82
CA ILE A 102 -8.89 1.27 2.25
C ILE A 102 -10.00 0.34 2.74
N THR A 103 -11.10 0.22 2.00
CA THR A 103 -12.20 -0.70 2.37
C THR A 103 -11.70 -2.13 2.52
N LYS A 104 -10.89 -2.62 1.57
CA LYS A 104 -10.30 -3.96 1.64
C LYS A 104 -9.29 -4.10 2.77
N ALA A 105 -8.40 -3.12 2.95
CA ALA A 105 -7.41 -3.14 4.00
C ALA A 105 -8.06 -3.18 5.40
N VAL A 106 -9.10 -2.37 5.61
CA VAL A 106 -9.88 -2.36 6.86
C VAL A 106 -10.59 -3.69 7.08
N ALA A 107 -11.24 -4.24 6.05
CA ALA A 107 -11.93 -5.53 6.15
C ALA A 107 -10.95 -6.66 6.50
N SER A 108 -9.84 -6.78 5.77
CA SER A 108 -8.83 -7.81 6.01
C SER A 108 -8.14 -7.66 7.38
N ALA A 109 -7.87 -6.43 7.82
CA ALA A 109 -7.32 -6.18 9.16
C ALA A 109 -8.26 -6.68 10.25
N LYS A 110 -9.57 -6.42 10.12
CA LYS A 110 -10.60 -6.90 11.06
C LYS A 110 -10.71 -8.41 11.05
N GLU A 111 -10.83 -9.02 9.88
CA GLU A 111 -10.96 -10.47 9.72
C GLU A 111 -9.77 -11.19 10.36
N TRP A 112 -8.55 -10.68 10.13
CA TRP A 112 -7.35 -11.22 10.75
C TRP A 112 -7.38 -11.11 12.27
N SER A 113 -7.67 -9.93 12.81
CA SER A 113 -7.75 -9.73 14.26
C SER A 113 -8.78 -10.64 14.94
N SER A 114 -9.96 -10.81 14.32
CA SER A 114 -10.99 -11.73 14.82
C SER A 114 -10.50 -13.17 14.83
N ALA A 115 -9.84 -13.63 13.75
CA ALA A 115 -9.33 -14.99 13.63
C ALA A 115 -8.13 -15.32 14.54
N GLN A 116 -7.49 -14.32 15.16
CA GLN A 116 -6.45 -14.54 16.17
C GLN A 116 -7.02 -14.65 17.60
N SER A 117 -8.30 -14.33 17.79
CA SER A 117 -8.96 -14.37 19.10
C SER A 117 -9.68 -15.70 19.38
N ASP A 118 -9.70 -16.60 18.38
CA ASP A 118 -10.19 -17.98 18.46
C ASP A 118 -9.04 -18.96 18.78
#